data_AF-A0A1I7UJG0-F1
#
_entry.id   AF-A0A1I7UJG0-F1
#
_cell.length_a   1.000
_cell.length_b   1.000
_cell.length_c   1.000
_cell.angle_alpha   90.00
_cell.angle_beta   90.00
_cell.angle_gamma   90.00
#
_symmetry.space_group_name_H-M   'P 1'
#
loop_
_entity.id
_entity.type
_entity.pdbx_description
1 polymer ?
#
loop_
_entity_poly.entity_id
_entity_poly.type
_entity_poly.pdbx_seq_one_letter_code
_entity_poly.pdbx_strand_id
1 'polypeptide(L)'
;MVNSPIPIRFLVCNPLKIAPKNQDFFRRFQILICATLCLTSILSNMNTYNFTKICMQDENSTQKVSTALVPLASTLGYGWFVTARIFQGMAFSATFPLAGSITANWATPFEHGVFIGLLTGNTQLSNIFTMPVSGWLCSSGWGWTSVYYVHTGVSLVTFSLFFLFFKSDPKEHSWVGEKELEKIGNGKKKVSRPKDLPFRQILTSLSLWACWIASFGDLITVQLVSQFNPQYMKNYLDYDVLSSGFLAALPIIFQFLIKLSSGIASDNINRKSVKKQRKMRKQELN
;
A
#
# COMPACT_ATOMS: atom_id res chain seq x y z
N MET A 1 67.17 25.31 -2.28
CA MET A 1 67.24 24.53 -1.03
C MET A 1 66.11 25.05 -0.15
N VAL A 2 65.03 24.37 0.23
CA VAL A 2 64.63 22.96 0.21
C VAL A 2 63.09 22.95 0.31
N ASN A 3 62.47 22.14 -0.57
CA ASN A 3 61.25 21.32 -0.44
C ASN A 3 59.99 21.79 0.33
N SER A 4 58.87 21.74 -0.40
CA SER A 4 57.53 21.46 0.12
C SER A 4 57.44 20.05 0.74
N PRO A 5 56.40 19.77 1.53
CA PRO A 5 55.45 18.80 0.99
C PRO A 5 53.97 19.12 1.24
N ILE A 6 53.20 18.68 0.26
CA ILE A 6 51.75 18.63 0.11
C ILE A 6 51.12 17.76 1.22
N PRO A 7 49.97 18.13 1.82
CA PRO A 7 49.23 17.21 2.68
C PRO A 7 48.54 16.13 1.84
N ILE A 8 48.99 14.90 2.00
CA ILE A 8 48.44 13.69 1.37
C ILE A 8 47.04 13.43 1.95
N ARG A 9 46.06 13.56 1.07
CA ARG A 9 44.66 13.20 1.27
C ARG A 9 44.55 11.68 1.32
N PHE A 10 44.36 11.09 2.49
CA PHE A 10 43.94 9.68 2.62
C PHE A 10 42.48 9.56 2.15
N LEU A 11 42.30 9.45 0.82
CA LEU A 11 41.13 8.82 0.22
C LEU A 11 41.24 7.33 0.54
N VAL A 12 40.63 6.91 1.65
CA VAL A 12 40.28 5.50 1.83
C VAL A 12 39.26 5.19 0.73
N CYS A 13 39.74 4.58 -0.35
CA CYS A 13 38.91 3.87 -1.30
C CYS A 13 38.12 2.82 -0.51
N ASN A 14 36.90 3.17 -0.13
CA ASN A 14 35.90 2.19 0.27
C ASN A 14 35.80 1.21 -0.91
N PRO A 15 36.02 -0.11 -0.73
CA PRO A 15 35.94 -1.04 -1.83
C PRO A 15 34.52 -0.95 -2.38
N LEU A 16 34.41 -0.39 -3.59
CA LEU A 16 33.23 -0.46 -4.44
C LEU A 16 32.84 -1.93 -4.48
N LYS A 17 31.84 -2.32 -3.66
CA LYS A 17 31.06 -3.51 -3.90
C LYS A 17 30.45 -3.30 -5.28
N ILE A 18 31.08 -3.89 -6.29
CA ILE A 18 30.54 -3.98 -7.65
C ILE A 18 29.31 -4.87 -7.52
N ALA A 19 28.17 -4.26 -7.18
CA ALA A 19 26.89 -4.91 -7.25
C ALA A 19 26.67 -5.32 -8.72
N PRO A 20 26.33 -6.59 -8.99
CA PRO A 20 26.13 -7.07 -10.35
C PRO A 20 25.03 -6.26 -11.03
N LYS A 21 25.29 -5.90 -12.30
CA LYS A 21 24.61 -4.90 -13.15
C LYS A 21 23.07 -5.03 -13.26
N ASN A 22 22.47 -6.13 -12.78
CA ASN A 22 21.04 -6.43 -12.80
C ASN A 22 20.38 -6.60 -11.42
N GLN A 23 21.13 -6.61 -10.31
CA GLN A 23 20.56 -6.80 -8.98
C GLN A 23 19.87 -5.54 -8.42
N ASP A 24 20.31 -4.36 -8.84
CA ASP A 24 19.84 -3.09 -8.27
C ASP A 24 18.38 -2.76 -8.62
N PHE A 25 17.92 -3.15 -9.82
CA PHE A 25 16.54 -2.94 -10.28
C PHE A 25 15.51 -3.62 -9.37
N PHE A 26 15.81 -4.81 -8.86
CA PHE A 26 14.86 -5.63 -8.11
C PHE A 26 14.60 -5.11 -6.69
N ARG A 27 15.54 -4.37 -6.11
CA ARG A 27 15.53 -4.05 -4.66
C ARG A 27 14.45 -3.04 -4.28
N ARG A 28 14.22 -2.00 -5.10
CA ARG A 28 13.10 -1.06 -4.85
C ARG A 28 11.73 -1.75 -4.94
N PHE A 29 11.60 -2.73 -5.82
CA PHE A 29 10.35 -3.49 -5.97
C PHE A 29 10.16 -4.47 -4.82
N GLN A 30 11.22 -5.05 -4.26
CA GLN A 30 11.13 -5.85 -3.04
C GLN A 30 10.60 -5.02 -1.85
N ILE A 31 11.10 -3.80 -1.69
CA ILE A 31 10.66 -2.88 -0.62
C ILE A 31 9.22 -2.42 -0.86
N LEU A 32 8.88 -2.12 -2.11
CA LEU A 32 7.51 -1.82 -2.52
C LEU A 32 6.56 -2.97 -2.21
N ILE A 33 6.91 -4.21 -2.57
CA ILE A 33 6.11 -5.41 -2.28
C ILE A 33 5.98 -5.62 -0.77
N CYS A 34 7.06 -5.49 -0.01
CA CYS A 34 7.02 -5.61 1.45
C CYS A 34 6.08 -4.57 2.09
N ALA A 35 6.16 -3.32 1.65
CA ALA A 35 5.27 -2.26 2.08
C ALA A 35 3.81 -2.54 1.70
N THR A 36 3.55 -2.93 0.45
CA THR A 36 2.20 -3.28 0.00
C THR A 36 1.63 -4.45 0.79
N LEU A 37 2.40 -5.53 1.02
CA LEU A 37 1.95 -6.68 1.82
C LEU A 37 1.61 -6.26 3.26
N CYS A 38 2.44 -5.42 3.88
CA CYS A 38 2.16 -4.88 5.22
C CYS A 38 0.86 -4.08 5.22
N LEU A 39 0.68 -3.11 4.31
CA LEU A 39 -0.53 -2.31 4.23
C LEU A 39 -1.78 -3.17 3.93
N THR A 40 -1.65 -4.15 3.04
CA THR A 40 -2.69 -5.12 2.70
C THR A 40 -3.10 -5.93 3.93
N SER A 41 -2.14 -6.42 4.72
CA SER A 41 -2.43 -7.21 5.91
C SER A 41 -3.17 -6.40 6.98
N ILE A 42 -2.79 -5.13 7.19
CA ILE A 42 -3.40 -4.25 8.20
C ILE A 42 -4.85 -3.98 7.80
N LEU A 43 -5.07 -3.62 6.53
CA LEU A 43 -6.41 -3.36 6.03
C LEU A 43 -7.27 -4.63 5.96
N SER A 44 -6.66 -5.76 5.66
CA SER A 44 -7.33 -7.06 5.69
C SER A 44 -7.90 -7.36 7.07
N ASN A 45 -7.12 -7.11 8.14
CA ASN A 45 -7.56 -7.25 9.52
C ASN A 45 -8.73 -6.31 9.88
N MET A 46 -8.73 -5.09 9.33
CA MET A 46 -9.82 -4.12 9.49
C MET A 46 -11.11 -4.56 8.78
N ASN A 47 -10.99 -5.27 7.64
CA ASN A 47 -12.10 -5.76 6.84
C ASN A 47 -12.66 -7.11 7.30
N THR A 48 -11.90 -7.88 8.09
CA THR A 48 -12.31 -9.20 8.62
C THR A 48 -13.69 -9.17 9.28
N TYR A 49 -13.98 -8.14 10.07
CA TYR A 49 -15.28 -8.00 10.74
C TYR A 49 -16.46 -8.01 9.77
N ASN A 50 -16.32 -7.33 8.63
CA ASN A 50 -17.39 -7.18 7.65
C ASN A 50 -17.83 -8.52 7.06
N PHE A 51 -16.87 -9.41 6.80
CA PHE A 51 -17.15 -10.76 6.31
C PHE A 51 -17.64 -11.69 7.43
N THR A 52 -16.96 -11.71 8.58
CA THR A 52 -17.32 -12.60 9.69
C THR A 52 -18.73 -12.35 10.24
N LYS A 53 -19.29 -11.14 10.06
CA LYS A 53 -20.70 -10.85 10.34
C LYS A 53 -21.66 -11.80 9.63
N ILE A 54 -21.32 -12.22 8.40
CA ILE A 54 -22.11 -13.19 7.63
C ILE A 54 -22.06 -14.56 8.30
N CYS A 55 -20.88 -15.00 8.73
CA CYS A 55 -20.68 -16.27 9.41
C CYS A 55 -21.40 -16.31 10.78
N MET A 56 -21.39 -15.19 11.51
CA MET A 56 -22.08 -15.05 12.80
C MET A 56 -23.62 -15.13 12.66
N GLN A 57 -24.18 -14.84 11.48
CA GLN A 57 -25.62 -14.93 11.22
C GLN A 57 -26.08 -16.35 10.89
N ASP A 58 -25.21 -17.17 10.27
CA ASP A 58 -25.51 -18.56 9.90
C ASP A 58 -25.41 -19.55 11.09
N GLU A 59 -24.58 -19.26 12.09
CA GLU A 59 -24.38 -20.16 13.23
C GLU A 59 -25.20 -19.77 14.48
N ASN A 60 -26.13 -20.65 14.89
CA ASN A 60 -26.72 -20.67 16.24
C ASN A 60 -25.72 -21.21 17.31
N SER A 61 -24.41 -21.18 17.06
CA SER A 61 -23.41 -22.01 17.73
C SER A 61 -22.39 -21.19 18.52
N THR A 62 -22.64 -21.07 19.82
CA THR A 62 -21.71 -21.21 20.97
C THR A 62 -20.18 -21.18 20.75
N GLN A 63 -19.61 -20.18 20.07
CA GLN A 63 -18.20 -19.79 20.25
C GLN A 63 -18.09 -18.30 20.52
N LYS A 64 -18.39 -17.93 21.76
CA LYS A 64 -18.34 -16.54 22.25
C LYS A 64 -16.96 -16.10 22.73
N VAL A 65 -15.94 -16.97 22.67
CA VAL A 65 -14.61 -16.68 23.23
C VAL A 65 -13.60 -16.58 22.10
N SER A 66 -13.35 -15.36 21.65
CA SER A 66 -12.17 -15.04 20.85
C SER A 66 -11.31 -14.10 21.68
N THR A 67 -10.01 -14.37 21.73
CA THR A 67 -9.03 -13.49 22.40
C THR A 67 -8.52 -12.38 21.48
N ALA A 68 -8.97 -12.35 20.23
CA ALA A 68 -8.68 -11.24 19.33
C ALA A 68 -9.41 -9.97 19.78
N LEU A 69 -8.77 -8.81 19.60
CA LEU A 69 -9.25 -7.54 20.17
C LEU A 69 -10.67 -7.16 19.71
N VAL A 70 -10.99 -7.35 18.42
CA VAL A 70 -12.29 -6.93 17.85
C VAL A 70 -13.44 -7.82 18.33
N PRO A 71 -13.36 -9.15 18.25
CA PRO A 71 -14.47 -9.96 18.75
C PRO A 71 -14.54 -9.97 20.28
N LEU A 72 -13.42 -9.90 21.00
CA LEU A 72 -13.44 -9.72 22.45
C LEU A 72 -14.17 -8.42 22.82
N ALA A 73 -13.81 -7.30 22.18
CA ALA A 73 -14.48 -6.02 22.38
C ALA A 73 -15.99 -6.10 22.06
N SER A 74 -16.38 -6.87 21.04
CA SER A 74 -17.80 -7.10 20.72
C SER A 74 -18.56 -7.85 21.82
N THR A 75 -17.91 -8.79 22.49
CA THR A 75 -18.50 -9.56 23.60
C THR A 75 -18.56 -8.77 24.90
N LEU A 76 -17.60 -7.86 25.14
CA LEU A 76 -17.55 -6.98 26.31
C LEU A 76 -18.58 -5.84 26.24
N GLY A 77 -19.08 -5.52 25.05
CA GLY A 77 -20.18 -4.58 24.84
C GLY A 77 -19.90 -3.55 23.75
N TYR A 78 -20.97 -2.88 23.31
CA TYR A 78 -20.93 -1.94 22.19
C TYR A 78 -19.89 -0.82 22.38
N GLY A 79 -19.76 -0.27 23.60
CA GLY A 79 -18.78 0.78 23.90
C GLY A 79 -17.33 0.35 23.63
N TRP A 80 -16.93 -0.84 24.11
CA TRP A 80 -15.60 -1.40 23.87
C TRP A 80 -15.34 -1.64 22.39
N PHE A 81 -16.35 -2.16 21.68
CA PHE A 81 -16.27 -2.35 20.23
C PHE A 81 -16.03 -1.01 19.50
N VAL A 82 -16.80 0.03 19.81
CA VAL A 82 -16.63 1.37 19.21
C VAL A 82 -15.23 1.92 19.52
N THR A 83 -14.77 1.81 20.75
CA THR A 83 -13.41 2.25 21.14
C THR A 83 -12.34 1.52 20.33
N ALA A 84 -12.43 0.19 20.18
CA ALA A 84 -11.51 -0.57 19.36
C ALA A 84 -11.52 -0.10 17.89
N ARG A 85 -12.70 0.19 17.32
CA ARG A 85 -12.83 0.70 15.94
C ARG A 85 -12.25 2.11 15.76
N ILE A 86 -12.36 2.97 16.77
CA ILE A 86 -11.73 4.31 16.75
C ILE A 86 -10.21 4.17 16.65
N PHE A 87 -9.59 3.32 17.49
CA PHE A 87 -8.14 3.10 17.44
C PHE A 87 -7.68 2.48 16.12
N GLN A 88 -8.45 1.54 15.56
CA GLN A 88 -8.19 0.99 14.22
C GLN A 88 -8.24 2.09 13.14
N GLY A 89 -9.23 2.97 13.18
CA GLY A 89 -9.35 4.08 12.23
C GLY A 89 -8.18 5.06 12.32
N MET A 90 -7.75 5.41 13.54
CA MET A 90 -6.57 6.25 13.76
C MET A 90 -5.32 5.62 13.16
N ALA A 91 -5.08 4.32 13.41
CA ALA A 91 -3.94 3.61 12.83
C ALA A 91 -4.00 3.56 11.30
N PHE A 92 -5.19 3.33 10.73
CA PHE A 92 -5.37 3.25 9.27
C PHE A 92 -5.11 4.60 8.57
N SER A 93 -5.38 5.73 9.22
CA SER A 93 -5.23 7.07 8.62
C SER A 93 -3.83 7.36 8.06
N ALA A 94 -2.79 6.75 8.64
CA ALA A 94 -1.41 6.92 8.20
C ALA A 94 -1.06 6.19 6.89
N THR A 95 -1.93 5.30 6.40
CA THR A 95 -1.67 4.43 5.24
C THR A 95 -1.45 5.20 3.94
N PHE A 96 -2.34 6.15 3.62
CA PHE A 96 -2.23 6.93 2.38
C PHE A 96 -1.05 7.91 2.38
N PRO A 97 -0.78 8.67 3.47
CA PRO A 97 0.45 9.46 3.59
C PRO A 97 1.72 8.62 3.44
N LEU A 98 1.75 7.42 4.04
CA LEU A 98 2.87 6.50 3.91
C LEU A 98 3.06 6.05 2.45
N ALA A 99 1.99 5.65 1.76
CA ALA A 99 2.05 5.29 0.33
C ALA A 99 2.58 6.45 -0.53
N GLY A 100 2.14 7.68 -0.25
CA GLY A 100 2.64 8.89 -0.91
C GLY A 100 4.14 9.13 -0.63
N SER A 101 4.56 8.98 0.62
CA SER A 101 5.95 9.14 1.05
C SER A 101 6.87 8.10 0.41
N ILE A 102 6.48 6.82 0.41
CA ILE A 102 7.21 5.74 -0.26
C ILE A 102 7.35 6.06 -1.74
N THR A 103 6.28 6.45 -2.41
CA THR A 103 6.32 6.77 -3.83
C THR A 103 7.25 7.96 -4.10
N ALA A 104 7.14 9.03 -3.33
CA ALA A 104 7.97 10.22 -3.49
C ALA A 104 9.48 9.93 -3.30
N ASN A 105 9.83 9.06 -2.34
CA ASN A 105 11.23 8.76 -2.01
C ASN A 105 11.81 7.64 -2.87
N TRP A 106 11.08 6.54 -3.07
CA TRP A 106 11.55 5.29 -3.66
C TRP A 106 11.25 5.15 -5.16
N ALA A 107 10.20 5.78 -5.68
CA ALA A 107 9.87 5.66 -7.10
C ALA A 107 10.77 6.55 -7.96
N THR A 108 11.07 6.09 -9.17
CA THR A 108 11.62 6.97 -10.22
C THR A 108 10.49 7.83 -10.83
N PRO A 109 10.78 8.98 -11.46
CA PRO A 109 9.76 9.80 -12.11
C PRO A 109 8.92 9.10 -13.19
N PHE A 110 9.41 7.97 -13.73
CA PHE A 110 8.76 7.17 -14.77
C PHE A 110 8.17 5.86 -14.23
N GLU A 111 8.15 5.68 -12.92
CA GLU A 111 7.57 4.50 -12.24
C GLU A 111 6.60 4.94 -11.12
N HIS A 112 6.24 6.23 -11.08
CA HIS A 112 5.34 6.77 -10.06
C HIS A 112 3.95 6.14 -10.14
N GLY A 113 3.44 5.94 -11.35
CA GLY A 113 2.13 5.33 -11.59
C GLY A 113 2.07 3.89 -11.08
N VAL A 114 3.10 3.09 -11.35
CA VAL A 114 3.21 1.71 -10.84
C VAL A 114 3.32 1.68 -9.32
N PHE A 115 4.15 2.54 -8.71
CA PHE A 115 4.32 2.59 -7.26
C PHE A 115 3.01 2.96 -6.54
N ILE A 116 2.35 4.03 -6.97
CA ILE A 116 1.06 4.45 -6.40
C ILE A 116 -0.02 3.41 -6.67
N GLY A 117 -0.06 2.83 -7.88
CA GLY A 117 -1.03 1.79 -8.24
C GLY A 117 -0.93 0.57 -7.33
N LEU A 118 0.29 0.10 -7.06
CA LEU A 118 0.53 -1.06 -6.22
C LEU A 118 0.34 -0.76 -4.72
N LEU A 119 0.82 0.38 -4.23
CA LEU A 119 0.66 0.78 -2.82
C LEU A 119 -0.79 1.04 -2.47
N THR A 120 -1.51 1.81 -3.28
CA THR A 120 -2.96 2.06 -3.07
C THR A 120 -3.81 0.86 -3.45
N GLY A 121 -3.26 -0.07 -4.24
CA GLY A 121 -3.83 -1.37 -4.57
C GLY A 121 -4.00 -2.29 -3.36
N ASN A 122 -3.40 -1.93 -2.21
CA ASN A 122 -3.57 -2.65 -0.95
C ASN A 122 -5.05 -2.86 -0.57
N THR A 123 -5.92 -1.90 -0.95
CA THR A 123 -7.37 -1.91 -0.71
C THR A 123 -8.10 -3.00 -1.46
N GLN A 124 -7.64 -3.33 -2.67
CA GLN A 124 -8.18 -4.44 -3.44
C GLN A 124 -7.57 -5.75 -2.95
N LEU A 125 -6.24 -5.80 -2.81
CA LEU A 125 -5.51 -6.98 -2.36
C LEU A 125 -5.98 -7.49 -0.99
N SER A 126 -6.34 -6.58 -0.07
CA SER A 126 -6.87 -6.97 1.24
C SER A 126 -8.16 -7.73 1.11
N ASN A 127 -9.07 -7.33 0.23
CA ASN A 127 -10.34 -8.03 0.02
C ASN A 127 -10.16 -9.33 -0.77
N ILE A 128 -9.28 -9.33 -1.77
CA ILE A 128 -8.92 -10.53 -2.55
C ILE A 128 -8.38 -11.63 -1.62
N PHE A 129 -7.64 -11.25 -0.59
CA PHE A 129 -7.20 -12.18 0.45
C PHE A 129 -8.29 -12.49 1.48
N THR A 130 -8.95 -11.46 2.03
CA THR A 130 -9.88 -11.62 3.16
C THR A 130 -11.12 -12.40 2.79
N MET A 131 -11.74 -12.15 1.65
CA MET A 131 -13.04 -12.75 1.33
C MET A 131 -12.95 -14.28 1.16
N PRO A 132 -12.03 -14.84 0.34
CA PRO A 132 -11.94 -16.30 0.18
C PRO A 132 -11.41 -16.99 1.44
N VAL A 133 -10.41 -16.41 2.11
CA VAL A 133 -9.82 -16.99 3.33
C VAL A 133 -10.86 -17.02 4.46
N SER A 134 -11.62 -15.94 4.63
CA SER A 134 -12.69 -15.90 5.64
C SER A 134 -13.82 -16.86 5.29
N GLY A 135 -14.22 -16.96 4.02
CA GLY A 135 -15.23 -17.92 3.57
C GLY A 135 -14.82 -19.37 3.87
N TRP A 136 -13.58 -19.72 3.54
CA TRP A 136 -13.03 -21.06 3.81
C TRP A 136 -12.92 -21.38 5.30
N LEU A 137 -12.39 -20.46 6.10
CA LEU A 137 -12.26 -20.64 7.55
C LEU A 137 -13.62 -20.71 8.25
N CYS A 138 -14.58 -19.88 7.88
CA CYS A 138 -15.94 -19.91 8.43
C CYS A 138 -16.67 -21.22 8.10
N SER A 139 -16.49 -21.78 6.90
CA SER A 139 -17.10 -23.07 6.52
C SER A 139 -16.34 -24.28 7.07
N SER A 140 -15.18 -24.07 7.70
CA SER A 140 -14.40 -25.14 8.33
C SER A 140 -14.83 -25.35 9.79
N GLY A 141 -14.50 -26.50 10.37
CA GLY A 141 -14.77 -26.77 11.80
C GLY A 141 -14.05 -25.85 12.80
N TRP A 142 -13.23 -24.91 12.33
CA TRP A 142 -12.52 -23.92 13.15
C TRP A 142 -13.36 -22.67 13.45
N GLY A 143 -14.49 -22.50 12.75
CA GLY A 143 -15.44 -21.41 12.96
C GLY A 143 -14.89 -20.02 12.61
N TRP A 144 -15.73 -19.01 12.80
CA TRP A 144 -15.43 -17.62 12.43
C TRP A 144 -14.32 -16.98 13.27
N THR A 145 -14.06 -17.47 14.49
CA THR A 145 -13.02 -16.92 15.37
C THR A 145 -11.62 -17.14 14.80
N SER A 146 -11.42 -18.25 14.08
CA SER A 146 -10.15 -18.59 13.41
C SER A 146 -9.70 -17.55 12.39
N VAL A 147 -10.65 -16.86 11.74
CA VAL A 147 -10.38 -15.77 10.79
C VAL A 147 -9.56 -14.67 11.45
N TYR A 148 -9.93 -14.27 12.67
CA TYR A 148 -9.21 -13.22 13.38
C TYR A 148 -7.79 -13.63 13.76
N TYR A 149 -7.58 -14.90 14.14
CA TYR A 149 -6.24 -15.41 14.48
C TYR A 149 -5.32 -15.45 13.25
N VAL A 150 -5.82 -15.95 12.11
CA VAL A 150 -5.05 -16.01 10.87
C VAL A 150 -4.69 -14.60 10.39
N HIS A 151 -5.67 -13.69 10.33
CA HIS A 151 -5.43 -12.32 9.89
C HIS A 151 -4.47 -11.56 10.82
N THR A 152 -4.61 -11.71 12.14
CA THR A 152 -3.69 -11.10 13.12
C THR A 152 -2.28 -11.65 13.02
N GLY A 153 -2.13 -12.97 12.85
CA GLY A 153 -0.83 -13.61 12.64
C GLY A 153 -0.13 -13.09 11.39
N VAL A 154 -0.86 -13.02 10.26
CA VAL A 154 -0.34 -12.47 9.01
C VAL A 154 0.07 -11.02 9.18
N SER A 155 -0.79 -10.18 9.77
CA SER A 155 -0.47 -8.76 10.03
C SER A 155 0.78 -8.59 10.88
N LEU A 156 0.95 -9.39 11.94
CA LEU A 156 2.11 -9.30 12.82
C LEU A 156 3.40 -9.67 12.08
N VAL A 157 3.38 -10.73 11.27
CA VAL A 157 4.53 -11.15 10.46
C VAL A 157 4.90 -10.08 9.44
N THR A 158 3.94 -9.61 8.65
CA THR A 158 4.21 -8.61 7.61
C THR A 158 4.60 -7.25 8.17
N PHE A 159 4.03 -6.85 9.31
CA PHE A 159 4.42 -5.63 10.01
C PHE A 159 5.84 -5.75 10.57
N SER A 160 6.21 -6.90 11.14
CA SER A 160 7.57 -7.13 11.63
C SER A 160 8.57 -7.09 10.49
N LEU A 161 8.27 -7.72 9.35
CA LEU A 161 9.11 -7.65 8.15
C LEU A 161 9.24 -6.20 7.66
N PHE A 162 8.13 -5.47 7.57
CA PHE A 162 8.16 -4.07 7.19
C PHE A 162 9.00 -3.23 8.16
N PHE A 163 8.81 -3.39 9.46
CA PHE A 163 9.56 -2.65 10.48
C PHE A 163 11.08 -2.91 10.42
N LEU A 164 11.48 -4.15 10.15
CA LEU A 164 12.89 -4.54 10.07
C LEU A 164 13.56 -4.08 8.76
N PHE A 165 12.86 -4.16 7.63
CA PHE A 165 13.45 -3.91 6.31
C PHE A 165 13.19 -2.51 5.76
N PHE A 166 12.09 -1.85 6.13
CA PHE A 166 11.73 -0.57 5.54
C PHE A 166 12.57 0.58 6.12
N LYS A 167 13.07 1.44 5.22
CA LYS A 167 13.69 2.73 5.54
C LYS A 167 13.02 3.84 4.75
N SER A 168 12.81 4.98 5.38
CA SER A 168 12.11 6.11 4.75
C SER A 168 12.92 6.74 3.62
N ASP A 169 14.24 6.86 3.80
CA ASP A 169 15.18 7.34 2.77
C ASP A 169 15.93 6.14 2.15
N PRO A 170 15.91 5.96 0.82
CA PRO A 170 16.68 4.91 0.17
C PRO A 170 18.20 4.99 0.44
N LYS A 171 18.75 6.15 0.81
CA LYS A 171 20.18 6.31 1.15
C LYS A 171 20.57 5.60 2.44
N GLU A 172 19.63 5.45 3.37
CA GLU A 172 19.87 4.76 4.65
C GLU A 172 19.78 3.24 4.50
N HIS A 173 19.32 2.76 3.34
CA HIS A 173 19.04 1.36 3.13
C HIS A 173 20.29 0.62 2.62
N SER A 174 20.85 -0.28 3.44
CA SER A 174 22.10 -0.99 3.17
C SER A 174 22.13 -1.79 1.86
N TRP A 175 20.96 -2.21 1.37
CA TRP A 175 20.84 -2.93 0.11
C TRP A 175 20.76 -2.03 -1.13
N VAL A 176 20.60 -0.72 -1.00
CA VAL A 176 20.48 0.19 -2.15
C VAL A 176 21.88 0.69 -2.55
N GLY A 177 22.33 0.30 -3.73
CA GLY A 177 23.62 0.75 -4.28
C GLY A 177 23.57 2.18 -4.84
N GLU A 178 24.75 2.78 -5.03
CA GLU A 178 24.89 4.16 -5.53
C GLU A 178 24.24 4.38 -6.90
N LYS A 179 24.31 3.38 -7.80
CA LYS A 179 23.65 3.42 -9.12
C LYS A 179 22.14 3.52 -9.01
N GLU A 180 21.53 2.82 -8.06
CA GLU A 180 20.09 2.88 -7.83
C GLU A 180 19.69 4.22 -7.21
N LEU A 181 20.50 4.75 -6.28
CA LEU A 181 20.29 6.09 -5.73
C LEU A 181 20.34 7.16 -6.81
N GLU A 182 21.31 7.07 -7.73
CA GLU A 182 21.41 7.98 -8.87
C GLU A 182 20.17 7.84 -9.76
N LYS A 183 19.72 6.62 -10.06
CA LYS A 183 18.53 6.36 -10.87
C LYS A 183 17.25 6.90 -10.23
N ILE A 184 17.07 6.73 -8.92
CA ILE A 184 15.94 7.26 -8.15
C ILE A 184 15.98 8.79 -8.15
N GLY A 185 17.16 9.39 -7.97
CA GLY A 185 17.34 10.83 -7.95
C GLY A 185 17.20 11.50 -9.32
N ASN A 186 17.54 10.79 -10.40
CA ASN A 186 17.55 11.34 -11.75
C ASN A 186 16.14 11.76 -12.20
N GLY A 187 15.99 13.04 -12.53
CA GLY A 187 14.72 13.64 -12.92
C GLY A 187 13.84 14.11 -11.76
N LYS A 188 14.24 13.89 -10.50
CA LYS A 188 13.62 14.55 -9.35
C LYS A 188 14.18 15.96 -9.21
N LYS A 189 13.31 16.97 -9.16
CA LYS A 189 13.74 18.33 -8.77
C LYS A 189 14.12 18.28 -7.29
N LYS A 190 15.31 18.80 -6.94
CA LYS A 190 15.64 19.09 -5.54
C LYS A 190 14.75 20.26 -5.11
N VAL A 191 13.58 19.95 -4.56
CA VAL A 191 12.69 20.96 -4.00
C VAL A 191 13.19 21.26 -2.59
N SER A 192 13.78 22.44 -2.39
CA SER A 192 14.03 22.95 -1.04
C SER A 192 12.67 23.19 -0.40
N ARG A 193 12.45 22.71 0.84
CA ARG A 193 11.20 22.98 1.55
C ARG A 193 11.08 24.50 1.71
N PRO A 194 10.07 25.15 1.10
CA PRO A 194 9.87 26.58 1.29
C PRO A 194 9.60 26.84 2.78
N LYS A 195 10.14 27.96 3.29
CA LYS A 195 10.02 28.34 4.70
C LYS A 195 8.56 28.58 5.09
N ASP A 196 7.78 29.12 4.15
CA ASP A 196 6.34 29.35 4.27
C ASP A 196 5.59 28.51 3.23
N LEU A 197 4.71 27.62 3.71
CA LEU A 197 3.84 26.84 2.84
C LEU A 197 2.60 27.67 2.49
N PRO A 198 2.27 27.86 1.20
CA PRO A 198 1.13 28.67 0.78
C PRO A 198 -0.19 27.88 0.92
N PHE A 199 -0.57 27.53 2.15
CA PHE A 199 -1.77 26.73 2.45
C PHE A 199 -3.02 27.29 1.80
N ARG A 200 -3.20 28.62 1.83
CA ARG A 200 -4.35 29.28 1.20
C ARG A 200 -4.41 28.99 -0.29
N GLN A 201 -3.30 29.14 -1.03
CA GLN A 201 -3.27 28.91 -2.47
C GLN A 201 -3.50 27.44 -2.82
N ILE A 202 -2.98 26.52 -2.00
CA ILE A 202 -3.19 25.08 -2.14
C ILE A 202 -4.68 24.76 -1.95
N LEU A 203 -5.28 25.24 -0.86
CA LEU A 203 -6.70 24.99 -0.52
C LEU A 203 -7.68 25.71 -1.45
N THR A 204 -7.29 26.77 -2.15
CA THR A 204 -8.14 27.42 -3.16
C THR A 204 -7.94 26.86 -4.57
N SER A 205 -7.03 25.91 -4.78
CA SER A 205 -6.76 25.35 -6.10
C SER A 205 -7.90 24.45 -6.59
N LEU A 206 -8.45 24.76 -7.76
CA LEU A 206 -9.49 23.93 -8.40
C LEU A 206 -9.01 22.49 -8.65
N SER A 207 -7.75 22.32 -9.04
CA SER A 207 -7.17 21.00 -9.28
C SER A 207 -7.14 20.13 -8.02
N LEU A 208 -6.90 20.72 -6.85
CA LEU A 208 -6.93 19.99 -5.58
C LEU A 208 -8.34 19.49 -5.28
N TRP A 209 -9.34 20.36 -5.37
CA TRP A 209 -10.74 19.99 -5.12
C TRP A 209 -11.26 18.94 -6.10
N ALA A 210 -10.92 19.06 -7.40
CA ALA A 210 -11.26 18.06 -8.39
C ALA A 210 -10.67 16.68 -8.04
N CYS A 211 -9.40 16.63 -7.61
CA CYS A 211 -8.77 15.40 -7.17
C CYS A 211 -9.42 14.83 -5.89
N TRP A 212 -9.78 15.67 -4.91
CA TRP A 212 -10.43 15.22 -3.68
C TRP A 212 -11.83 14.67 -3.91
N ILE A 213 -12.65 15.34 -4.71
CA ILE A 213 -14.00 14.87 -5.05
C ILE A 213 -13.92 13.54 -5.81
N ALA A 214 -13.03 13.44 -6.78
CA ALA A 214 -12.80 12.18 -7.52
C ALA A 214 -12.33 11.06 -6.58
N SER A 215 -11.39 11.35 -5.69
CA SER A 215 -10.88 10.38 -4.72
C SER A 215 -11.96 9.94 -3.74
N PHE A 216 -12.79 10.87 -3.27
CA PHE A 216 -13.91 10.57 -2.38
C PHE A 216 -14.94 9.64 -3.04
N GLY A 217 -15.31 9.91 -4.29
CA GLY A 217 -16.20 9.05 -5.07
C GLY A 217 -15.61 7.64 -5.28
N ASP A 218 -14.31 7.56 -5.62
CA ASP A 218 -13.60 6.29 -5.75
C ASP A 218 -13.60 5.50 -4.43
N LEU A 219 -13.15 6.12 -3.34
CA LEU A 219 -13.09 5.50 -2.02
C LEU A 219 -14.47 5.02 -1.55
N ILE A 220 -15.52 5.82 -1.70
CA ILE A 220 -16.88 5.40 -1.33
C ILE A 220 -17.31 4.19 -2.14
N THR A 221 -17.14 4.23 -3.47
CA THR A 221 -17.57 3.14 -4.35
C THR A 221 -16.87 1.83 -3.99
N VAL A 222 -15.54 1.88 -3.81
CA VAL A 222 -14.75 0.71 -3.42
C VAL A 222 -15.17 0.16 -2.07
N GLN A 223 -15.40 1.02 -1.08
CA GLN A 223 -15.79 0.58 0.26
C GLN A 223 -17.21 0.02 0.29
N LEU A 224 -18.17 0.64 -0.40
CA LEU A 224 -19.54 0.13 -0.49
C LEU A 224 -19.59 -1.24 -1.14
N VAL A 225 -18.92 -1.41 -2.29
CA VAL A 225 -18.85 -2.71 -2.95
C VAL A 225 -18.18 -3.72 -2.03
N SER A 226 -17.05 -3.40 -1.42
CA SER A 226 -16.35 -4.33 -0.52
C SER A 226 -17.18 -4.74 0.70
N GLN A 227 -17.97 -3.82 1.25
CA GLN A 227 -18.79 -4.05 2.45
C GLN A 227 -20.02 -4.92 2.17
N PHE A 228 -20.75 -4.60 1.10
CA PHE A 228 -22.07 -5.17 0.85
C PHE A 228 -22.06 -6.32 -0.14
N ASN A 229 -21.02 -6.45 -0.98
CA ASN A 229 -20.94 -7.51 -1.98
C ASN A 229 -21.05 -8.93 -1.38
N PRO A 230 -20.29 -9.33 -0.34
CA PRO A 230 -20.44 -10.67 0.21
C PRO A 230 -21.80 -10.88 0.91
N GLN A 231 -22.35 -9.84 1.54
CA GLN A 231 -23.70 -9.89 2.13
C GLN A 231 -24.79 -10.03 1.07
N TYR A 232 -24.61 -9.40 -0.09
CA TYR A 232 -25.53 -9.50 -1.21
C TYR A 232 -25.54 -10.91 -1.79
N MET A 233 -24.36 -11.49 -1.99
CA MET A 233 -24.21 -12.88 -2.46
C MET A 233 -24.90 -13.87 -1.53
N LYS A 234 -24.72 -13.71 -0.20
CA LYS A 234 -25.34 -14.60 0.79
C LYS A 234 -26.84 -14.35 1.00
N ASN A 235 -27.25 -13.11 1.24
CA ASN A 235 -28.61 -12.79 1.73
C ASN A 235 -29.65 -12.62 0.63
N TYR A 236 -29.24 -12.37 -0.62
CA TYR A 236 -30.16 -12.11 -1.73
C TYR A 236 -30.02 -13.10 -2.88
N LEU A 237 -28.82 -13.65 -3.10
CA LEU A 237 -28.56 -14.67 -4.13
C LEU A 237 -28.50 -16.09 -3.55
N ASP A 238 -28.67 -16.24 -2.23
CA ASP A 238 -28.70 -17.51 -1.49
C ASP A 238 -27.47 -18.41 -1.73
N TYR A 239 -26.31 -17.82 -2.04
CA TYR A 239 -25.05 -18.56 -2.07
C TYR A 239 -24.59 -18.92 -0.66
N ASP A 240 -23.95 -20.08 -0.52
CA ASP A 240 -23.28 -20.45 0.72
C ASP A 240 -22.11 -19.51 1.04
N VAL A 241 -21.63 -19.55 2.29
CA VAL A 241 -20.57 -18.63 2.79
C VAL A 241 -19.25 -18.81 2.03
N LEU A 242 -18.92 -20.05 1.66
CA LEU A 242 -17.70 -20.36 0.92
C LEU A 242 -17.77 -19.75 -0.48
N SER A 243 -18.82 -20.07 -1.24
CA SER A 243 -19.04 -19.53 -2.60
C SER A 243 -19.14 -18.01 -2.59
N SER A 244 -19.83 -17.42 -1.61
CA SER A 244 -19.93 -15.97 -1.44
C SER A 244 -18.56 -15.32 -1.25
N GLY A 245 -17.65 -15.95 -0.50
CA GLY A 245 -16.27 -15.49 -0.33
C GLY A 245 -15.47 -15.47 -1.62
N PHE A 246 -15.55 -16.54 -2.43
CA PHE A 246 -14.84 -16.60 -3.71
C PHE A 246 -15.44 -15.67 -4.76
N LEU A 247 -16.76 -15.66 -4.92
CA LEU A 247 -17.46 -14.82 -5.91
C LEU A 247 -17.29 -13.33 -5.60
N ALA A 248 -17.29 -12.94 -4.33
CA ALA A 248 -17.12 -11.55 -3.94
C ALA A 248 -15.72 -10.99 -4.27
N ALA A 249 -14.70 -11.85 -4.33
CA ALA A 249 -13.33 -11.44 -4.67
C ALA A 249 -13.14 -11.15 -6.18
N LEU A 250 -13.90 -11.81 -7.06
CA LEU A 250 -13.75 -11.68 -8.52
C LEU A 250 -13.77 -10.24 -9.05
N PRO A 251 -14.81 -9.41 -8.80
CA PRO A 251 -14.84 -8.04 -9.32
C PRO A 251 -13.67 -7.20 -8.81
N ILE A 252 -13.20 -7.48 -7.59
CA ILE A 252 -12.09 -6.77 -6.96
C ILE A 252 -10.75 -7.17 -7.61
N ILE A 253 -10.58 -8.43 -8.01
CA ILE A 253 -9.42 -8.88 -8.80
C ILE A 253 -9.36 -8.10 -10.11
N PHE A 254 -10.47 -8.03 -10.86
CA PHE A 254 -10.52 -7.27 -12.11
C PHE A 254 -10.19 -5.79 -11.88
N GLN A 255 -10.77 -5.19 -10.84
CA GLN A 255 -10.48 -3.80 -10.47
C GLN A 255 -8.97 -3.59 -10.19
N PHE A 256 -8.32 -4.50 -9.46
CA PHE A 256 -6.89 -4.42 -9.17
C PHE A 256 -6.03 -4.50 -10.44
N LEU A 257 -6.35 -5.43 -11.35
CA LEU A 257 -5.63 -5.60 -12.61
C LEU A 257 -5.76 -4.37 -13.51
N ILE A 258 -6.96 -3.79 -13.61
CA ILE A 258 -7.19 -2.54 -14.35
C ILE A 258 -6.37 -1.42 -13.73
N LYS A 259 -6.42 -1.24 -12.41
CA LYS A 259 -5.67 -0.21 -11.68
C LYS A 259 -4.16 -0.30 -11.92
N LEU A 260 -3.60 -1.51 -11.86
CA LEU A 260 -2.18 -1.73 -12.12
C LEU A 260 -1.82 -1.41 -13.58
N SER A 261 -2.67 -1.85 -14.52
CA SER A 261 -2.52 -1.57 -15.95
C SER A 261 -2.57 -0.06 -16.24
N SER A 262 -3.48 0.67 -15.60
CA SER A 262 -3.57 2.13 -15.67
C SER A 262 -2.32 2.82 -15.12
N GLY A 263 -1.73 2.30 -14.03
CA GLY A 263 -0.46 2.79 -13.50
C GLY A 263 0.68 2.66 -14.51
N ILE A 264 0.82 1.49 -15.14
CA ILE A 264 1.81 1.23 -16.20
C ILE A 264 1.57 2.13 -17.41
N ALA A 265 0.31 2.27 -17.83
CA ALA A 265 -0.07 3.13 -18.96
C ALA A 265 0.28 4.60 -18.68
N SER A 266 -0.01 5.10 -17.48
CA SER A 266 0.31 6.46 -17.04
C SER A 266 1.82 6.73 -17.12
N ASP A 267 2.63 5.81 -16.60
CA ASP A 267 4.09 5.92 -16.65
C ASP A 267 4.64 5.92 -18.09
N ASN A 268 4.06 5.09 -18.97
CA ASN A 268 4.42 5.04 -20.38
C ASN A 268 4.05 6.34 -21.12
N ILE A 269 2.89 6.92 -20.84
CA ILE A 269 2.45 8.20 -21.39
C ILE A 269 3.40 9.31 -20.94
N ASN A 270 3.73 9.36 -19.65
CA ASN A 270 4.67 10.34 -19.10
C ASN A 270 6.05 10.24 -19.77
N ARG A 271 6.57 9.01 -19.91
CA ARG A 271 7.86 8.76 -20.60
C ARG A 271 7.84 9.26 -22.05
N LYS A 272 6.76 9.01 -22.79
CA LYS A 272 6.59 9.51 -24.18
C LYS A 272 6.53 11.04 -24.22
N SER A 273 5.77 11.66 -23.31
CA SER A 273 5.64 13.11 -23.20
C SER A 273 6.99 13.80 -22.95
N VAL A 274 7.77 13.31 -21.98
CA VAL A 274 9.11 13.86 -21.66
C VAL A 274 10.08 13.70 -22.84
N LYS A 275 10.06 12.56 -23.54
CA LYS A 275 10.87 12.35 -24.75
C LYS A 275 10.50 13.36 -25.85
N LYS A 276 9.20 13.59 -26.08
CA LYS A 276 8.70 14.57 -27.05
C LYS A 276 9.17 15.99 -26.70
N GLN A 277 9.03 16.42 -25.45
CA GLN A 277 9.51 17.74 -24.99
C GLN A 277 11.01 17.92 -25.16
N ARG A 278 11.81 16.89 -24.85
CA ARG A 278 13.27 16.94 -25.08
C ARG A 278 13.64 17.05 -26.55
N LYS A 279 12.90 16.39 -27.45
CA LYS A 279 13.10 16.49 -28.90
C LYS A 279 12.80 17.92 -29.40
N MET A 280 11.67 18.49 -28.98
CA MET A 280 11.28 19.86 -29.37
C MET A 280 12.30 20.90 -28.91
N ARG A 281 12.76 20.84 -27.65
CA ARG A 281 13.81 21.75 -27.15
C ARG A 281 15.13 21.67 -27.91
N LYS A 282 15.51 20.48 -28.40
CA LYS A 282 16.71 20.32 -29.23
C LYS A 282 16.56 20.92 -30.62
N GLN A 283 15.34 20.94 -31.15
CA GLN A 283 15.03 21.56 -32.44
C GLN A 283 14.99 23.09 -32.33
N GLU A 284 14.60 23.65 -31.19
CA GLU A 284 14.66 25.10 -30.94
C GLU A 284 16.08 25.64 -30.76
N LEU A 285 17.05 24.78 -30.44
CA LEU A 285 18.45 25.15 -30.19
C LEU A 285 19.34 25.03 -31.44
N ASN A 286 18.84 24.47 -32.54
CA ASN A 286 19.56 24.25 -33.80
C ASN A 286 18.93 25.08 -34.92
#